data_AF-A0A386WW14-F1
#
_entry.id   AF-A0A386WW14-F1
#
_cell.length_a   1.000
_cell.length_b   1.000
_cell.length_c   1.000
_cell.angle_alpha   90.00
_cell.angle_beta   90.00
_cell.angle_gamma   90.00
#
_symmetry.space_group_name_H-M   'P 1'
#
loop_
_entity.id
_entity.type
_entity.pdbx_description
1 polymer ?
#
loop_
_entity_poly.entity_id
_entity_poly.type
_entity_poly.pdbx_seq_one_letter_code
_entity_poly.pdbx_strand_id
1 'polypeptide(L)'
;MREITAEDAAKEIRRAYDVAATQHGGRAWTAIARLAERVDLTPAEMAEGIRHLARTDRRVVIVPESNQKTLTATARMYAVRYGGQDNHLITWG
;
A
#
# COMPACT_ATOMS: atom_id res chain seq x y z
N MET A 1 2.03 -23.57 0.41
CA MET A 1 1.44 -22.24 0.13
C MET A 1 1.36 -21.55 1.47
N ARG A 2 2.07 -20.44 1.67
CA ARG A 2 2.01 -19.71 2.94
C ARG A 2 0.62 -19.06 3.00
N GLU A 3 -0.17 -19.34 4.02
CA GLU A 3 -1.38 -18.57 4.29
C GLU A 3 -0.96 -17.35 5.11
N ILE A 4 -0.87 -16.19 4.47
CA ILE A 4 -0.74 -14.92 5.18
C ILE A 4 -2.13 -14.34 5.38
N THR A 5 -2.43 -13.93 6.62
CA THR A 5 -3.70 -13.24 6.91
C THR A 5 -3.61 -11.78 6.46
N ALA A 6 -4.76 -11.14 6.25
CA ALA A 6 -4.81 -9.70 5.96
C ALA A 6 -4.17 -8.86 7.09
N GLU A 7 -4.27 -9.31 8.34
CA GLU A 7 -3.65 -8.65 9.48
C GLU A 7 -2.12 -8.78 9.45
N ASP A 8 -1.59 -9.94 9.08
CA ASP A 8 -0.15 -10.15 8.99
C ASP A 8 0.46 -9.40 7.81
N ALA A 9 -0.22 -9.40 6.66
CA ALA A 9 0.14 -8.56 5.52
C ALA A 9 0.14 -7.07 5.92
N ALA A 10 -0.89 -6.62 6.65
CA ALA A 10 -0.98 -5.26 7.18
C ALA A 10 0.21 -4.90 8.09
N LYS A 11 0.66 -5.81 8.96
CA LYS A 11 1.85 -5.61 9.80
C LYS A 11 3.13 -5.46 8.97
N GLU A 12 3.29 -6.26 7.92
CA GLU A 12 4.44 -6.16 7.02
C GLU A 12 4.45 -4.85 6.21
N ILE A 13 3.30 -4.47 5.64
CA ILE A 13 3.13 -3.21 4.91
C ILE A 13 3.44 -2.01 5.82
N ARG A 14 2.97 -2.03 7.07
CA ARG A 14 3.27 -0.97 8.04
C ARG A 14 4.77 -0.81 8.28
N ARG A 15 5.46 -1.92 8.54
CA ARG A 15 6.92 -1.89 8.74
C ARG A 15 7.64 -1.35 7.51
N ALA A 16 7.24 -1.77 6.31
CA ALA A 16 7.80 -1.26 5.06
C ALA A 16 7.56 0.24 4.88
N TYR A 17 6.37 0.73 5.24
CA TYR A 17 6.04 2.16 5.22
C TYR A 17 6.88 2.96 6.21
N ASP A 18 7.00 2.51 7.47
CA ASP A 18 7.76 3.23 8.50
C ASP A 18 9.25 3.37 8.12
N VAL A 19 9.83 2.32 7.52
CA VAL A 19 11.19 2.36 6.96
C VAL A 19 11.28 3.39 5.83
N ALA A 20 10.33 3.37 4.89
CA ALA A 20 10.32 4.32 3.77
C ALA A 20 10.14 5.77 4.24
N ALA A 21 9.24 6.02 5.18
CA ALA A 21 8.99 7.34 5.76
C ALA A 21 10.26 7.89 6.44
N THR A 22 10.97 7.05 7.18
CA THR A 22 12.23 7.44 7.82
C THR A 22 13.30 7.84 6.79
N GLN A 23 13.41 7.09 5.69
CA GLN A 23 14.35 7.40 4.59
C GLN A 23 14.03 8.72 3.88
N HIS A 24 12.77 9.17 3.91
CA HIS A 24 12.31 10.39 3.24
C HIS A 24 12.12 11.59 4.19
N GLY A 25 12.63 11.50 5.43
CA GLY A 25 12.60 12.61 6.40
C GLY A 25 11.22 12.84 7.06
N GLY A 26 10.30 11.87 6.97
CA GLY A 26 8.99 11.97 7.59
C GLY A 26 7.89 11.21 6.85
N ARG A 27 6.65 11.34 7.34
CA ARG A 27 5.46 10.75 6.72
C ARG A 27 5.18 11.44 5.39
N ALA A 28 5.13 10.64 4.33
CA ALA A 28 4.89 11.12 2.97
C ALA A 28 3.96 10.15 2.23
N TRP A 29 3.40 10.63 1.12
CA TRP A 29 2.73 9.76 0.17
C TRP A 29 3.75 8.79 -0.43
N THR A 30 3.42 7.50 -0.40
CA THR A 30 4.26 6.44 -0.93
C THR A 30 3.49 5.63 -1.96
N ALA A 31 4.11 5.33 -3.08
CA ALA A 31 3.52 4.46 -4.09
C ALA A 31 3.41 3.02 -3.55
N ILE A 32 2.24 2.40 -3.70
CA ILE A 32 1.98 1.04 -3.22
C ILE A 32 2.94 0.04 -3.89
N ALA A 33 3.21 0.21 -5.19
CA ALA A 33 4.20 -0.62 -5.90
C ALA A 33 5.61 -0.53 -5.30
N ARG A 34 6.01 0.63 -4.74
CA ARG A 34 7.31 0.79 -4.08
C ARG A 34 7.36 0.13 -2.70
N LEU A 35 6.20 -0.01 -2.04
CA LEU A 35 6.09 -0.82 -0.82
C LEU A 35 6.17 -2.31 -1.15
N ALA A 36 5.58 -2.74 -2.26
CA ALA A 36 5.64 -4.13 -2.73
C ALA A 36 7.09 -4.60 -2.97
N GLU A 37 8.00 -3.71 -3.38
CA GLU A 37 9.44 -4.02 -3.51
C GLU A 37 10.14 -4.34 -2.16
N ARG A 38 9.51 -4.04 -1.03
CA ARG A 38 10.08 -4.16 0.33
C ARG A 38 9.45 -5.28 1.15
N VAL A 39 8.47 -5.99 0.60
CA VAL A 39 7.73 -7.05 1.29
C VAL A 39 7.62 -8.27 0.37
N ASP A 40 7.48 -9.45 0.94
CA ASP A 40 7.28 -10.70 0.19
C ASP A 40 5.79 -11.02 0.11
N LEU A 41 5.02 -10.12 -0.51
CA LEU A 41 3.57 -10.21 -0.64
C LEU A 41 3.16 -10.18 -2.11
N THR A 42 2.26 -11.09 -2.48
CA THR A 42 1.58 -11.05 -3.78
C THR A 42 0.69 -9.80 -3.90
N PRO A 43 0.29 -9.40 -5.12
CA PRO A 43 -0.66 -8.29 -5.30
C PRO A 43 -1.98 -8.48 -4.53
N ALA A 44 -2.47 -9.71 -4.41
CA ALA A 44 -3.69 -10.01 -3.68
C ALA A 44 -3.51 -9.80 -2.16
N GLU A 45 -2.41 -10.29 -1.59
CA GLU A 45 -2.09 -10.13 -0.16
C GLU A 45 -1.82 -8.66 0.17
N MET A 46 -1.11 -7.95 -0.71
CA MET A 46 -0.93 -6.50 -0.62
C MET A 46 -2.28 -5.77 -0.57
N ALA A 47 -3.20 -6.09 -1.49
CA ALA A 47 -4.51 -5.47 -1.53
C ALA A 47 -5.33 -5.76 -0.28
N GLU A 48 -5.36 -7.00 0.19
CA GLU A 48 -6.10 -7.36 1.42
C GLU A 48 -5.49 -6.69 2.66
N GLY A 49 -4.17 -6.66 2.79
CA GLY A 49 -3.49 -5.98 3.89
C GLY A 49 -3.75 -4.47 3.91
N ILE A 50 -3.67 -3.80 2.75
CA ILE A 50 -3.96 -2.36 2.64
C ILE A 50 -5.44 -2.08 2.93
N ARG A 51 -6.36 -2.90 2.44
CA ARG A 51 -7.79 -2.77 2.75
C ARG A 51 -8.07 -2.98 4.23
N HIS A 52 -7.38 -3.94 4.86
CA HIS A 52 -7.47 -4.14 6.31
C HIS A 52 -7.01 -2.87 7.05
N LEU A 53 -5.82 -2.34 6.72
CA LEU A 53 -5.30 -1.10 7.28
C LEU A 53 -6.25 0.09 7.12
N ALA A 54 -6.78 0.31 5.91
CA ALA A 54 -7.70 1.41 5.63
C ALA A 54 -9.04 1.30 6.38
N ARG A 55 -9.44 0.09 6.80
CA ARG A 55 -10.65 -0.13 7.61
C ARG A 55 -10.39 -0.02 9.10
N THR A 56 -9.22 -0.44 9.58
CA THR A 56 -8.93 -0.57 11.02
C THR A 56 -8.14 0.61 11.59
N ASP A 57 -7.41 1.36 10.76
CA ASP A 57 -6.64 2.54 11.18
C ASP A 57 -7.06 3.79 10.40
N ARG A 58 -7.73 4.73 11.08
CA ARG A 58 -8.21 5.99 10.48
C ARG A 58 -7.09 6.93 10.02
N ARG A 59 -5.84 6.66 10.40
CA ARG A 59 -4.66 7.41 9.97
C ARG A 59 -4.16 6.98 8.58
N VAL A 60 -4.62 5.83 8.10
CA VAL A 60 -4.25 5.31 6.79
C VAL A 60 -5.16 5.93 5.75
N VAL A 61 -4.55 6.66 4.82
CA VAL A 61 -5.26 7.24 3.68
C VAL A 61 -4.67 6.63 2.41
N ILE A 62 -5.54 6.13 1.54
CA ILE A 62 -5.20 5.63 0.22
C ILE A 62 -5.95 6.42 -0.84
N VAL A 63 -5.25 6.80 -1.90
CA VAL A 63 -5.80 7.63 -2.97
C VAL A 63 -5.33 7.16 -4.35
N PRO A 64 -6.06 7.47 -5.42
CA PRO A 64 -5.55 7.33 -6.78
C PRO A 64 -4.36 8.26 -7.01
N GLU A 65 -3.43 7.83 -7.87
CA GLU A 65 -2.48 8.78 -8.46
C GLU A 65 -3.25 9.77 -9.33
N SER A 66 -3.04 11.07 -9.15
CA SER A 66 -3.73 12.10 -9.93
C SER A 66 -3.28 12.09 -11.38
N ASN A 67 -1.98 11.85 -11.61
CA ASN A 67 -1.44 11.74 -12.96
C ASN A 67 -1.49 10.28 -13.48
N GLN A 68 -2.68 9.80 -13.81
CA GLN A 68 -2.89 8.41 -14.28
C GLN A 68 -2.03 8.00 -15.49
N LYS A 69 -1.53 8.97 -16.27
CA LYS A 69 -0.66 8.73 -17.44
C LYS A 69 0.74 8.26 -17.05
N THR A 70 1.20 8.54 -15.83
CA THR A 70 2.52 8.14 -15.34
C THR A 70 2.52 6.77 -14.67
N LEU A 71 1.35 6.13 -14.52
CA LEU A 71 1.28 4.80 -13.95
C LEU A 71 2.02 3.80 -14.83
N THR A 72 2.89 3.01 -14.21
CA THR A 72 3.58 1.88 -14.84
C THR A 72 2.69 0.63 -14.83
N ALA A 73 3.09 -0.43 -15.53
CA ALA A 73 2.41 -1.72 -15.45
C ALA A 73 2.42 -2.27 -14.02
N THR A 74 3.55 -2.17 -13.33
CA THR A 74 3.70 -2.57 -11.92
C THR A 74 2.77 -1.77 -11.01
N ALA A 75 2.68 -0.44 -11.20
CA ALA A 75 1.78 0.39 -10.40
C ALA A 75 0.30 0.00 -10.57
N ARG A 76 -0.11 -0.37 -11.79
CA ARG A 76 -1.46 -0.89 -12.06
C ARG A 76 -1.69 -2.28 -11.45
N MET A 77 -0.68 -3.15 -11.51
CA MET A 77 -0.74 -4.50 -10.95
C MET A 77 -0.95 -4.50 -9.43
N TYR A 78 -0.32 -3.55 -8.73
CA TYR A 78 -0.45 -3.38 -7.28
C TYR A 78 -1.51 -2.35 -6.88
N ALA A 79 -2.37 -1.91 -7.81
CA ALA A 79 -3.44 -0.98 -7.48
C ALA A 79 -4.44 -1.62 -6.52
N VAL A 80 -4.89 -0.86 -5.52
CA VAL A 80 -5.83 -1.34 -4.52
C VAL A 80 -7.21 -0.75 -4.78
N ARG A 81 -8.13 -1.61 -5.24
CA ARG A 81 -9.55 -1.28 -5.35
C ARG A 81 -10.15 -1.04 -3.96
N TYR A 82 -10.49 0.21 -3.64
CA TYR A 82 -11.11 0.64 -2.38
C TYR A 82 -11.90 1.94 -2.60
N GLY A 83 -13.06 2.08 -1.96
CA GLY A 83 -13.92 3.25 -2.15
C GLY A 83 -14.43 3.44 -3.59
N GLY A 84 -14.59 2.35 -4.36
CA GLY A 84 -15.10 2.41 -5.73
C GLY A 84 -14.10 2.88 -6.80
N GLN A 85 -12.82 2.99 -6.47
CA GLN A 85 -11.73 3.36 -7.39
C GLN A 85 -10.45 2.55 -7.13
N ASP A 86 -9.51 2.62 -8.07
CA ASP A 86 -8.18 2.01 -7.96
C ASP A 86 -7.20 3.02 -7.36
N ASN A 87 -6.63 2.66 -6.21
CA ASN A 87 -5.74 3.51 -5.43
C ASN A 87 -4.29 3.06 -5.60
N HIS A 88 -3.38 4.04 -5.62
CA HIS A 88 -1.98 3.82 -6.00
C HIS A 88 -0.99 4.39 -4.98
N LEU A 89 -1.45 5.34 -4.17
CA LEU A 89 -0.68 6.01 -3.15
C LEU A 89 -1.27 5.71 -1.78
N ILE A 90 -0.39 5.56 -0.80
CA ILE A 90 -0.73 5.38 0.61
C ILE A 90 0.07 6.36 1.46
N THR A 91 -0.56 6.90 2.49
CA THR A 91 0.10 7.63 3.57
C THR A 91 -0.43 7.19 4.92
N TRP A 92 0.35 7.43 5.96
CA TRP A 92 0.01 7.11 7.34
C TRP A 92 0.23 8.34 8.21
N GLY A 93 -0.84 8.94 8.74
CA GLY A 93 -0.86 10.20 9.49
C GLY A 93 -1.65 10.13 10.79
#